data_AF-A0AAN1UBY8-F1
#
_entry.id   AF-A0AAN1UBY8-F1
#
_cell.length_a   1.000
_cell.length_b   1.000
_cell.length_c   1.000
_cell.angle_alpha   90.00
_cell.angle_beta   90.00
_cell.angle_gamma   90.00
#
_symmetry.space_group_name_H-M   'P 1'
#
loop_
_entity.id
_entity.type
_entity.pdbx_description
1 polymer ?
#
loop_
_entity_poly.entity_id
_entity_poly.type
_entity_poly.pdbx_seq_one_letter_code
_entity_poly.pdbx_strand_id
1 'polypeptide(L)'
;MDGLQYIANMFSTVGDFIAGIPDFIMEIFAYCWFWLIKLYISSQIFMVELAYEVAQLIFHEYEVYGVLNSAFNNLPDNLRYSAYQLGVVDAVRIVVDAMGTAFVLRIMGW
;
A
#
# COMPACT_ATOMS: atom_id res chain seq x y z
N MET A 1 46.23 -45.15 -1.69
CA MET A 1 45.56 -45.05 -0.37
C MET A 1 44.39 -44.08 -0.45
N ASP A 2 43.70 -44.03 -1.60
CA ASP A 2 42.86 -42.90 -2.00
C ASP A 2 41.36 -43.18 -1.81
N GLY A 3 40.97 -44.46 -1.86
CA GLY A 3 39.58 -44.87 -1.64
C GLY A 3 39.07 -44.59 -0.23
N LEU A 4 39.94 -44.66 0.77
CA LEU A 4 39.58 -44.44 2.18
C LEU A 4 39.40 -42.95 2.49
N GLN A 5 40.20 -42.07 1.87
CA GLN A 5 39.98 -40.61 1.90
C GLN A 5 38.72 -40.20 1.13
N TYR A 6 38.45 -40.81 -0.02
CA TYR A 6 37.23 -40.52 -0.77
C TYR A 6 35.98 -40.88 0.03
N ILE A 7 35.97 -42.05 0.67
CA ILE A 7 34.87 -42.49 1.54
C ILE A 7 34.75 -41.57 2.76
N ALA A 8 35.86 -41.20 3.41
CA ALA A 8 35.84 -40.28 4.55
C ALA A 8 35.32 -38.88 4.17
N ASN A 9 35.71 -38.34 3.00
CA ASN A 9 35.23 -37.06 2.51
C ASN A 9 33.72 -37.10 2.17
N MET A 10 33.24 -38.21 1.59
CA MET A 10 31.81 -38.40 1.34
C MET A 10 30.99 -38.44 2.64
N PHE A 11 31.47 -39.13 3.68
CA PHE A 11 30.80 -39.13 4.98
C PHE A 11 30.84 -37.76 5.67
N SER A 12 31.93 -37.00 5.54
CA SER A 12 32.00 -35.62 6.03
C SER A 12 31.01 -34.72 5.30
N THR A 13 30.96 -34.78 3.97
CA THR A 13 30.04 -33.94 3.18
C THR A 13 28.56 -34.24 3.49
N VAL A 14 28.21 -35.51 3.73
CA VAL A 14 26.85 -35.89 4.13
C VAL A 14 26.54 -35.43 5.56
N GLY A 15 27.51 -35.53 6.48
CA GLY A 15 27.37 -35.02 7.86
C GLY A 15 27.20 -33.51 7.91
N ASP A 16 28.00 -32.77 7.13
CA ASP A 16 27.95 -31.32 7.03
C ASP A 16 26.63 -30.85 6.38
N PHE A 17 26.11 -31.60 5.41
CA PHE A 17 24.80 -31.33 4.82
C PHE A 17 23.67 -31.46 5.85
N ILE A 18 23.69 -32.51 6.69
CA ILE A 18 22.69 -32.70 7.76
C ILE A 18 22.82 -31.61 8.83
N ALA A 19 24.05 -31.19 9.16
CA ALA A 19 24.31 -30.12 10.11
C ALA A 19 23.89 -28.72 9.60
N GLY A 20 23.85 -28.49 8.29
CA GLY A 20 23.40 -27.24 7.66
C GLY A 20 21.88 -27.10 7.50
N ILE A 21 21.11 -28.19 7.66
CA ILE A 21 19.63 -28.17 7.63
C ILE A 21 19.02 -27.12 8.59
N PRO A 22 19.41 -27.03 9.88
CA PRO A 22 18.85 -26.04 10.80
C PRO A 22 19.10 -24.59 10.36
N ASP A 23 20.27 -24.27 9.82
CA ASP A 23 20.58 -22.93 9.31
C ASP A 23 19.75 -22.59 8.08
N PHE A 24 19.59 -23.55 7.15
CA PHE A 24 18.73 -23.39 5.99
C PHE A 24 17.26 -23.17 6.37
N ILE A 25 16.77 -23.84 7.41
CA ILE A 25 15.42 -23.61 7.95
C ILE A 25 15.31 -22.19 8.51
N MET A 26 16.28 -21.72 9.29
CA MET A 26 16.25 -20.35 9.83
C MET A 26 16.24 -19.29 8.71
N GLU A 27 17.02 -19.50 7.64
CA GLU A 27 17.04 -18.60 6.49
C GLU A 27 15.70 -18.59 5.74
N ILE A 28 15.06 -19.75 5.55
CA ILE A 28 13.71 -19.84 4.99
C ILE A 28 12.70 -19.10 5.87
N PHE A 29 12.75 -19.28 7.19
CA PHE A 29 11.86 -18.58 8.12
C PHE A 29 12.03 -17.05 8.03
N ALA A 30 13.27 -16.57 7.95
CA ALA A 30 13.55 -15.16 7.76
C ALA A 30 12.99 -14.64 6.42
N TYR A 31 13.15 -15.41 5.34
CA TYR A 31 12.62 -15.05 4.02
C TYR A 31 11.08 -15.08 3.96
N CYS A 32 10.45 -16.07 4.60
CA CYS A 32 9.00 -16.13 4.76
C CYS A 32 8.50 -14.92 5.54
N TRP A 33 9.19 -14.52 6.61
CA TRP A 33 8.81 -13.35 7.39
C TRP A 33 8.92 -12.04 6.58
N PHE A 34 10.00 -11.89 5.81
CA PHE A 34 10.16 -10.77 4.89
C PHE A 34 9.01 -10.69 3.88
N TRP A 35 8.63 -11.83 3.30
CA TRP A 35 7.54 -11.89 2.33
C TRP A 35 6.17 -11.58 2.97
N LEU A 36 5.92 -12.05 4.20
CA LEU A 36 4.70 -11.74 4.95
C LEU A 36 4.57 -10.25 5.26
N ILE A 37 5.65 -9.57 5.67
CA ILE A 37 5.64 -8.13 5.90
C ILE A 37 5.35 -7.39 4.58
N LYS A 38 5.98 -7.81 3.48
CA LYS A 38 5.73 -7.23 2.16
C LYS A 38 4.26 -7.38 1.74
N LEU A 39 3.67 -8.56 1.94
CA LEU A 39 2.26 -8.81 1.66
C LEU A 39 1.35 -7.97 2.56
N TYR A 40 1.67 -7.85 3.85
CA TYR A 40 0.92 -7.01 4.78
C TYR A 40 0.90 -5.56 4.31
N ILE A 41 2.06 -4.96 3.98
CA ILE A 41 2.13 -3.58 3.46
C ILE A 41 1.34 -3.46 2.15
N SER A 42 1.47 -4.42 1.24
CA SER A 42 0.72 -4.42 -0.02
C SER A 42 -0.79 -4.46 0.20
N SER A 43 -1.26 -5.25 1.17
CA SER A 43 -2.68 -5.34 1.52
C SER A 43 -3.19 -4.05 2.13
N GLN A 44 -2.37 -3.35 2.92
CA GLN A 44 -2.73 -2.06 3.50
C GLN A 44 -2.87 -0.98 2.41
N ILE A 45 -1.96 -0.95 1.43
CA ILE A 45 -2.05 -0.03 0.29
C ILE A 45 -3.31 -0.30 -0.53
N PHE A 46 -3.59 -1.56 -0.84
CA PHE A 46 -4.80 -1.96 -1.57
C PHE A 46 -6.09 -1.51 -0.86
N MET A 47 -6.14 -1.60 0.47
CA MET A 47 -7.27 -1.10 1.25
C MET A 47 -7.44 0.42 1.14
N VAL A 48 -6.35 1.18 1.10
CA VAL A 48 -6.39 2.64 0.90
C VAL A 48 -6.90 2.99 -0.50
N GLU A 49 -6.46 2.27 -1.53
CA GLU A 49 -6.95 2.45 -2.91
C GLU A 49 -8.45 2.15 -3.01
N LEU A 50 -8.89 1.04 -2.41
CA LEU A 50 -10.30 0.66 -2.37
C LEU A 50 -11.13 1.71 -1.62
N ALA A 51 -10.63 2.23 -0.49
CA ALA A 51 -11.29 3.29 0.26
C ALA A 51 -11.50 4.55 -0.60
N TYR A 52 -10.49 4.89 -1.41
CA TYR A 52 -10.52 6.04 -2.30
C TYR A 52 -11.55 5.86 -3.42
N GLU A 53 -11.59 4.69 -4.07
CA GLU A 53 -12.59 4.39 -5.10
C GLU A 53 -14.03 4.47 -4.54
N VAL A 54 -14.25 3.91 -3.34
CA VAL A 54 -15.56 4.00 -2.67
C VAL A 54 -15.91 5.43 -2.29
N ALA A 55 -14.96 6.22 -1.79
CA ALA A 55 -15.18 7.63 -1.51
C ALA A 55 -15.56 8.43 -2.76
N GLN A 56 -14.89 8.19 -3.88
CA GLN A 56 -15.22 8.82 -5.16
C GLN A 56 -16.62 8.43 -5.66
N LEU A 57 -17.00 7.15 -5.53
CA LEU A 57 -18.36 6.68 -5.85
C LEU A 57 -19.42 7.43 -5.02
N ILE A 58 -19.21 7.56 -3.71
CA ILE A 58 -20.13 8.28 -2.82
C ILE A 58 -20.22 9.76 -3.22
N PHE A 59 -19.11 10.42 -3.53
CA PHE A 59 -19.11 11.83 -3.93
C PHE A 59 -19.73 12.09 -5.30
N HIS A 60 -19.61 11.12 -6.21
CA HIS A 60 -20.31 11.16 -7.50
C HIS A 60 -21.82 11.04 -7.32
N GLU A 61 -22.29 10.14 -6.45
CA GLU A 61 -23.73 9.97 -6.17
C GLU A 61 -24.34 11.16 -5.42
N TYR A 62 -23.60 11.82 -4.53
CA TYR A 62 -24.07 12.97 -3.75
C TYR A 62 -23.96 14.33 -4.46
N GLU A 63 -23.50 14.38 -5.72
CA GLU A 63 -23.24 15.61 -6.48
C GLU A 63 -22.39 16.64 -5.72
N VAL A 64 -21.45 16.20 -4.86
CA VAL A 64 -20.62 17.10 -4.05
C VAL A 64 -19.84 18.08 -4.93
N TYR A 65 -19.42 17.63 -6.11
CA TYR A 65 -18.80 18.45 -7.14
C TYR A 65 -19.75 19.46 -7.80
N GLY A 66 -21.05 19.15 -7.88
CA GLY A 66 -22.08 20.07 -8.35
C GLY A 66 -22.31 21.22 -7.35
N VAL A 67 -22.37 20.90 -6.06
CA VAL A 67 -22.46 21.91 -4.98
C VAL A 67 -21.21 22.78 -4.93
N LEU A 68 -20.03 22.18 -5.08
CA LEU A 68 -18.76 22.91 -5.10
C LEU A 68 -18.71 23.88 -6.29
N ASN A 69 -19.10 23.44 -7.49
CA ASN A 69 -19.17 24.30 -8.68
C ASN A 69 -20.20 25.42 -8.51
N SER A 70 -21.33 25.17 -7.85
CA SER A 70 -22.34 26.19 -7.54
C SER A 70 -21.82 27.23 -6.54
N ALA A 71 -21.11 26.79 -5.50
CA ALA A 71 -20.44 27.68 -4.54
C ALA A 71 -19.36 28.54 -5.22
N PHE A 72 -18.58 27.97 -6.14
CA PHE A 72 -17.58 28.72 -6.92
C PHE A 72 -18.20 29.66 -7.95
N ASN A 73 -19.36 29.34 -8.52
CA ASN A 73 -20.08 30.25 -9.41
C ASN A 73 -20.75 31.41 -8.66
N ASN A 74 -20.98 31.28 -7.36
CA ASN A 74 -21.44 32.37 -6.50
C ASN A 74 -20.31 33.33 -6.08
N LEU A 75 -19.04 33.03 -6.40
CA LEU A 75 -17.94 33.96 -6.14
C LEU A 75 -17.92 35.12 -7.15
N PRO A 76 -17.57 36.35 -6.71
CA PRO A 76 -17.36 37.49 -7.62
C PRO A 76 -16.30 37.15 -8.67
N ASP A 77 -16.49 37.62 -9.91
CA ASP A 77 -15.65 37.23 -11.07
C ASP A 77 -14.14 37.41 -10.86
N ASN A 78 -13.72 38.47 -10.17
CA ASN A 78 -12.32 38.73 -9.86
C ASN A 78 -11.71 37.65 -8.94
N LEU A 79 -12.49 37.22 -7.94
CA LEU A 79 -12.08 36.19 -6.98
C LEU A 79 -12.11 34.79 -7.60
N ARG A 80 -13.08 34.51 -8.46
CA ARG A 80 -13.18 33.25 -9.19
C ARG A 80 -12.00 33.04 -10.16
N TYR A 81 -11.60 34.10 -10.86
CA TYR A 81 -10.44 34.06 -11.77
C TYR A 81 -9.13 33.81 -11.02
N SER A 82 -8.91 34.51 -9.90
CA SER A 82 -7.74 34.28 -9.04
C SER A 82 -7.76 32.90 -8.38
N ALA A 83 -8.92 32.40 -7.95
CA ALA A 83 -9.06 31.07 -7.36
C ALA A 83 -8.75 29.95 -8.38
N TYR A 84 -9.09 30.17 -9.65
CA TYR A 84 -8.76 29.25 -10.74
C TYR A 84 -7.26 29.27 -11.08
N GLN A 85 -6.65 30.45 -11.14
CA GLN A 85 -5.20 30.57 -11.37
C GLN A 85 -4.35 30.01 -10.22
N LEU A 86 -4.86 30.09 -8.98
CA LEU A 86 -4.18 29.57 -7.79
C LEU A 86 -4.41 28.06 -7.57
N GLY A 87 -5.23 27.40 -8.38
CA GLY A 87 -5.55 25.98 -8.21
C GLY A 87 -6.36 25.66 -6.95
N VAL A 88 -7.04 26.66 -6.37
CA VAL A 88 -7.82 26.51 -5.12
C VAL A 88 -8.96 25.51 -5.30
N VAL A 89 -9.57 25.49 -6.48
CA VAL A 89 -10.66 24.55 -6.81
C VAL A 89 -10.16 23.10 -6.74
N ASP A 90 -9.00 22.82 -7.34
CA ASP A 90 -8.43 21.47 -7.35
C ASP A 90 -7.92 21.07 -5.96
N ALA A 91 -7.34 22.01 -5.21
CA ALA A 91 -6.92 21.78 -3.83
C ALA A 91 -8.10 21.40 -2.91
N VAL A 92 -9.24 22.09 -3.04
CA VAL A 92 -10.45 21.76 -2.26
C VAL A 92 -10.99 20.37 -2.63
N ARG A 93 -10.96 19.99 -3.91
CA ARG A 93 -11.35 18.64 -4.34
C ARG A 93 -10.48 17.57 -3.71
N ILE A 94 -9.15 17.74 -3.73
CA ILE A 94 -8.20 16.81 -3.10
C ILE A 94 -8.46 16.68 -1.59
N VAL A 95 -8.77 17.78 -0.90
CA VAL A 95 -9.08 17.75 0.53
C VAL A 95 -10.38 16.97 0.81
N VAL A 96 -11.42 17.18 -0.01
CA VAL A 96 -12.69 16.46 0.11
C VAL A 96 -12.50 14.97 -0.17
N ASP A 97 -11.75 14.60 -1.21
CA ASP A 97 -11.41 13.21 -1.53
C ASP A 97 -10.62 12.54 -0.39
N ALA A 98 -9.65 13.25 0.19
CA ALA A 98 -8.88 12.77 1.33
C ALA A 98 -9.75 12.57 2.59
N MET A 99 -10.69 13.49 2.84
CA MET A 99 -11.64 13.36 3.96
C MET A 99 -12.59 12.17 3.76
N GLY A 100 -13.10 11.97 2.54
CA GLY A 100 -13.93 10.81 2.19
C GLY A 100 -13.17 9.50 2.35
N THR A 101 -11.95 9.44 1.82
CA THR A 101 -11.07 8.26 1.92
C THR A 101 -10.75 7.93 3.38
N ALA A 102 -10.43 8.93 4.21
CA ALA A 102 -10.17 8.74 5.64
C ALA A 102 -11.42 8.26 6.40
N PHE A 103 -12.61 8.74 6.03
CA PHE A 103 -13.87 8.29 6.61
C PHE A 103 -14.16 6.83 6.25
N VAL A 104 -13.98 6.45 4.98
CA VAL A 104 -14.17 5.07 4.52
C VAL A 104 -13.14 4.14 5.17
N LEU A 105 -11.87 4.54 5.27
CA LEU A 105 -10.84 3.79 5.99
C LEU A 105 -11.22 3.51 7.45
N ARG A 106 -11.77 4.51 8.15
CA ARG A 106 -12.24 4.36 9.54
C ARG A 106 -13.43 3.42 9.65
N ILE A 107 -14.30 3.35 8.63
CA ILE A 107 -15.41 2.40 8.58
C ILE A 107 -14.91 0.98 8.28
N MET A 108 -13.88 0.84 7.44
CA MET A 108 -13.28 -0.45 7.08
C MET A 108 -12.46 -1.08 8.22
N GLY A 109 -12.42 -0.45 9.40
CA GLY A 109 -11.85 -1.05 10.61
C GLY A 109 -10.36 -0.75 10.82
N TRP A 110 -9.86 0.33 10.22
CA TRP A 110 -8.56 0.91 10.53
C TRP A 110 -8.62 1.81 11.78
#